data_AF-A0AA39HPP8-F1
#
_entry.id   AF-A0AA39HPP8-F1
#
_cell.length_a   1.000
_cell.length_b   1.000
_cell.length_c   1.000
_cell.angle_alpha   90.00
_cell.angle_beta   90.00
_cell.angle_gamma   90.00
#
_symmetry.space_group_name_H-M   'P 1'
#
loop_
_entity.id
_entity.type
_entity.pdbx_description
1 polymer ?
#
loop_
_entity_poly.entity_id
_entity_poly.type
_entity_poly.pdbx_seq_one_letter_code
_entity_poly.pdbx_strand_id
1 'polypeptide(L)'
;MPMDVSKANGIGVSNNEDDTYPTIGTPSLLLWRHQARLERITNCNKEREKAEQRKEEIQPRLEAIKKKVSTKIANKLFGKLSKEKRSLCAELEKIDKKLTDVEKDYHNLESEVNVEEWLRNEQENVSSLCKEKQDSSKTTEEESRRVADYLRKHEMELKGYGTLRGFERSKTFLLKHPLLCNELAVNFLAIECLNLTIQGRTPDMAEQCIIIHLLLEMARSHNAVAANASVISAFFKNITENVAYRTELFDKIRAFWGIIVQRRRQYFSQKDDKDRLESIKQSPGKGSPQEAHESEKREAFDSSKRSKQQEGADKVDREAVICNLQQ
;
A
#
# COMPACT_ATOMS: atom_id res chain seq x y z
N MET A 1 -33.57 -6.58 3.33
CA MET A 1 -32.86 -5.36 3.76
C MET A 1 -31.51 -5.35 3.05
N PRO A 2 -31.11 -4.28 2.37
CA PRO A 2 -29.78 -4.22 1.75
C PRO A 2 -28.72 -4.20 2.86
N MET A 3 -27.78 -5.15 2.83
CA MET A 3 -26.68 -5.21 3.79
C MET A 3 -25.69 -4.08 3.51
N ASP A 4 -25.36 -3.31 4.54
CA ASP A 4 -24.40 -2.21 4.45
C ASP A 4 -22.96 -2.77 4.41
N VAL A 5 -22.44 -2.94 3.20
CA VAL A 5 -21.07 -3.39 2.91
C VAL A 5 -20.03 -2.28 3.03
N SER A 6 -20.41 -1.07 3.46
CA SER A 6 -19.50 0.08 3.56
C SER A 6 -18.30 -0.16 4.49
N LYS A 7 -18.44 -1.05 5.48
CA LYS A 7 -17.34 -1.48 6.37
C LYS A 7 -16.28 -2.34 5.66
N ALA A 8 -16.62 -3.00 4.56
CA ALA A 8 -15.69 -3.87 3.82
C ALA A 8 -14.86 -3.11 2.77
N ASN A 9 -15.31 -1.92 2.35
CA ASN A 9 -14.64 -1.12 1.31
C ASN A 9 -13.30 -0.48 1.75
N GLY A 10 -12.91 -0.62 3.01
CA GLY A 10 -11.65 -0.11 3.57
C GLY A 10 -10.63 -1.18 3.97
N ILE A 11 -10.92 -2.47 3.73
CA ILE A 11 -10.04 -3.57 4.14
C ILE A 11 -8.94 -3.74 3.07
N GLY A 12 -7.71 -3.33 3.40
CA GLY A 12 -6.54 -3.56 2.56
C GLY A 12 -6.08 -5.01 2.66
N VAL A 13 -6.47 -5.87 1.70
CA VAL A 13 -6.01 -7.26 1.70
C VAL A 13 -4.57 -7.31 1.19
N SER A 14 -3.62 -7.47 2.12
CA SER A 14 -2.17 -7.57 1.85
C SER A 14 -1.81 -8.68 0.86
N ASN A 15 -2.57 -9.79 0.90
CA ASN A 15 -2.36 -10.99 0.12
C ASN A 15 -3.41 -11.20 -0.98
N ASN A 16 -3.84 -10.11 -1.62
CA ASN A 16 -4.75 -10.20 -2.75
C ASN A 16 -4.02 -10.83 -3.95
N GLU A 17 -4.19 -12.13 -4.18
CA GLU A 17 -3.57 -12.89 -5.28
C GLU A 17 -4.06 -12.41 -6.66
N ASP A 18 -5.21 -11.73 -6.74
CA ASP A 18 -5.69 -11.06 -7.95
C ASP A 18 -4.94 -9.75 -8.26
N ASP A 19 -4.20 -9.23 -7.28
CA ASP A 19 -3.40 -8.01 -7.40
C ASP A 19 -1.94 -8.34 -7.71
N THR A 20 -1.76 -9.35 -8.58
CA THR A 20 -0.49 -9.87 -9.07
C THR A 20 -0.10 -9.21 -10.39
N TYR A 21 1.19 -8.94 -10.54
CA TYR A 21 1.73 -8.31 -11.74
C TYR A 21 2.51 -9.36 -12.55
N PRO A 22 2.30 -9.50 -13.88
CA PRO A 22 2.96 -10.52 -14.72
C PRO A 22 4.50 -10.52 -14.72
N THR A 23 5.14 -9.54 -14.08
CA THR A 23 6.60 -9.29 -14.12
C THR A 23 7.24 -9.17 -12.74
N ILE A 24 6.47 -9.10 -11.66
CA ILE A 24 7.01 -9.18 -10.30
C ILE A 24 6.57 -10.51 -9.75
N GLY A 25 7.51 -11.33 -9.29
CA GLY A 25 7.15 -12.57 -8.61
C GLY A 25 6.28 -12.26 -7.40
N THR A 26 5.05 -12.80 -7.40
CA THR A 26 4.08 -12.75 -6.31
C THR A 26 4.71 -12.86 -4.91
N PRO A 27 5.62 -13.80 -4.61
CA PRO A 27 6.21 -13.92 -3.27
C PRO A 27 7.02 -12.67 -2.84
N SER A 28 7.74 -12.03 -3.74
CA SER A 28 8.51 -10.83 -3.42
C SER A 28 7.61 -9.61 -3.20
N LEU A 29 6.57 -9.42 -4.02
CA LEU A 29 5.64 -8.31 -3.87
C LEU A 29 4.91 -8.36 -2.53
N LEU A 30 4.47 -9.55 -2.13
CA LEU A 30 3.84 -9.81 -0.83
C LEU A 30 4.79 -9.49 0.31
N LEU A 31 6.08 -9.82 0.16
CA LEU A 31 7.12 -9.49 1.13
C LEU A 31 7.30 -7.98 1.29
N TRP A 32 7.34 -7.22 0.19
CA TRP A 32 7.44 -5.76 0.23
C TRP A 32 6.19 -5.10 0.83
N ARG A 33 5.00 -5.61 0.50
CA ARG A 33 3.73 -5.14 1.09
C ARG A 33 3.69 -5.42 2.59
N HIS A 34 4.12 -6.61 3.00
CA HIS A 34 4.25 -6.99 4.40
C HIS A 34 5.25 -6.08 5.14
N GLN A 35 6.43 -5.85 4.56
CA GLN A 35 7.46 -4.99 5.11
C GLN A 35 6.97 -3.54 5.27
N ALA A 36 6.34 -2.98 4.25
CA ALA A 36 5.74 -1.64 4.31
C ALA A 36 4.60 -1.56 5.34
N ARG A 37 3.88 -2.66 5.59
CA ARG A 37 2.85 -2.75 6.62
C ARG A 37 3.47 -2.79 8.03
N LEU A 38 4.51 -3.60 8.26
CA LEU A 38 5.24 -3.62 9.52
C LEU A 38 5.88 -2.25 9.83
N GLU A 39 6.43 -1.58 8.83
CA GLU A 39 6.96 -0.22 8.98
C GLU A 39 5.86 0.78 9.39
N ARG A 40 4.66 0.67 8.81
CA ARG A 40 3.49 1.46 9.24
C ARG A 40 3.09 1.16 10.68
N ILE A 41 3.00 -0.11 11.07
CA ILE A 41 2.67 -0.53 12.45
C ILE A 41 3.71 -0.02 13.45
N THR A 42 5.01 -0.17 13.15
CA THR A 42 6.08 0.32 14.04
C THR A 42 6.07 1.84 14.17
N ASN A 43 5.73 2.58 13.10
CA ASN A 43 5.56 4.02 13.17
C ASN A 43 4.33 4.42 13.99
N CYS A 44 3.18 3.77 13.81
CA CYS A 44 1.99 3.98 14.65
C CYS A 44 2.29 3.72 16.13
N ASN A 45 3.02 2.65 16.47
CA ASN A 45 3.43 2.36 17.83
C ASN A 45 4.35 3.45 18.42
N LYS A 46 5.32 3.94 17.64
CA LYS A 46 6.18 5.07 18.07
C LYS A 46 5.39 6.36 18.29
N GLU A 47 4.38 6.62 17.46
CA GLU A 47 3.52 7.80 17.62
C GLU A 47 2.61 7.69 18.85
N ARG A 48 2.08 6.48 19.09
CA ARG A 48 1.32 6.16 20.31
C ARG A 48 2.16 6.36 21.57
N GLU A 49 3.37 5.81 21.60
CA GLU A 49 4.28 5.94 22.75
C GLU A 49 4.60 7.41 23.05
N LYS A 50 4.88 8.22 22.01
CA LYS A 50 5.10 9.66 22.16
C LYS A 50 3.86 10.40 22.69
N ALA A 51 2.67 9.99 22.29
CA ALA A 51 1.42 10.58 22.77
C ALA A 51 1.13 10.19 24.22
N GLU A 52 1.39 8.94 24.60
CA GLU A 52 1.28 8.44 25.98
C GLU A 52 2.29 9.14 26.90
N GLN A 53 3.56 9.25 26.52
CA GLN A 53 4.57 10.00 27.28
C GLN A 53 4.14 11.46 27.53
N ARG A 54 3.61 12.15 26.50
CA ARG A 54 3.09 13.52 26.66
C ARG A 54 1.89 13.58 27.60
N LYS A 55 1.01 12.58 27.57
CA LYS A 55 -0.13 12.47 28.48
C LYS A 55 0.33 12.29 29.93
N GLU A 56 1.30 11.41 30.14
CA GLU A 56 1.93 11.16 31.44
C GLU A 56 2.67 12.39 31.99
N GLU A 57 3.25 13.24 31.15
CA GLU A 57 3.86 14.51 31.57
C GLU A 57 2.83 15.57 31.98
N ILE A 58 1.67 15.61 31.31
CA ILE A 58 0.63 16.64 31.51
C ILE A 58 -0.29 16.30 32.69
N GLN A 59 -0.64 15.02 32.90
CA GLN A 59 -1.49 14.58 34.01
C GLN A 59 -1.04 15.07 35.42
N PRO A 60 0.22 14.88 35.85
CA PRO A 60 0.67 15.31 37.18
C PRO A 60 0.70 16.85 37.31
N ARG A 61 1.00 17.58 36.22
CA ARG A 61 0.92 19.05 36.20
C ARG A 61 -0.51 19.53 36.42
N LEU A 62 -1.47 18.85 35.82
CA LEU A 62 -2.88 19.15 35.95
C LEU A 62 -3.41 18.82 37.35
N GLU A 63 -2.99 17.70 37.95
CA GLU A 63 -3.30 17.35 39.34
C GLU A 63 -2.72 18.36 40.34
N ALA A 64 -1.47 18.80 40.13
CA ALA A 64 -0.84 19.82 40.96
C ALA A 64 -1.61 21.15 40.89
N ILE A 65 -2.06 21.56 39.71
CA ILE A 65 -2.88 22.76 39.52
C ILE A 65 -4.27 22.58 40.15
N LYS A 66 -4.92 21.41 40.00
CA LYS A 66 -6.20 21.09 40.65
C LYS A 66 -6.11 21.16 42.18
N LYS A 67 -5.04 20.62 42.78
CA LYS A 67 -4.78 20.69 44.23
C LYS A 67 -4.58 22.15 44.68
N LYS A 68 -3.82 22.96 43.94
CA LYS A 68 -3.63 24.40 44.20
C LYS A 68 -4.91 25.23 44.07
N VAL A 69 -5.83 24.82 43.19
CA VAL A 69 -7.16 25.44 43.02
C VAL A 69 -8.11 25.07 44.17
N SER A 70 -7.99 23.85 44.73
CA SER A 70 -8.80 23.37 45.86
C SER A 70 -8.44 24.03 47.20
N THR A 71 -7.16 24.31 47.44
CA THR A 71 -6.67 24.86 48.71
C THR A 71 -7.00 26.36 48.95
N LYS A 72 -7.92 26.96 48.18
CA LYS A 72 -8.40 28.35 48.36
C LYS A 72 -7.30 29.40 48.57
N ILE A 73 -6.16 29.29 47.88
CA ILE A 73 -5.15 30.35 47.89
C ILE A 73 -5.46 31.39 46.80
N ALA A 74 -6.03 32.50 47.26
CA ALA A 74 -6.01 33.86 46.70
C ALA A 74 -6.80 34.17 45.40
N ASN A 75 -7.86 34.95 45.61
CA ASN A 75 -8.82 35.55 44.65
C ASN A 75 -8.23 36.39 43.50
N LYS A 76 -6.90 36.48 43.33
CA LYS A 76 -6.23 37.21 42.22
C LYS A 76 -5.37 36.32 41.30
N LEU A 77 -4.85 35.20 41.81
CA LEU A 77 -4.09 34.21 41.02
C LEU A 77 -4.98 33.12 40.41
N PHE A 78 -6.20 32.97 40.93
CA PHE A 78 -7.19 32.02 40.43
C PHE A 78 -7.50 32.20 38.93
N GLY A 79 -7.55 33.45 38.45
CA GLY A 79 -7.76 33.75 37.02
C GLY A 79 -6.63 33.27 36.11
N LYS A 80 -5.37 33.30 36.58
CA LYS A 80 -4.20 32.80 35.82
C LYS A 80 -4.13 31.26 35.87
N LEU A 81 -4.30 30.68 37.06
CA LEU A 81 -4.32 29.24 37.26
C LEU A 81 -5.52 28.55 36.55
N SER A 82 -6.66 29.24 36.46
CA SER A 82 -7.83 28.77 35.73
C SER A 82 -7.59 28.75 34.22
N LYS A 83 -6.91 29.79 33.68
CA LYS A 83 -6.50 29.81 32.26
C LYS A 83 -5.48 28.69 31.95
N GLU A 84 -4.51 28.47 32.83
CA GLU A 84 -3.50 27.41 32.70
C GLU A 84 -4.10 26.00 32.80
N LYS A 85 -5.07 25.80 33.70
CA LYS A 85 -5.87 24.57 33.76
C LYS A 85 -6.63 24.34 32.46
N ARG A 86 -7.26 25.40 31.92
CA ARG A 86 -8.04 25.32 30.68
C ARG A 86 -7.16 25.01 29.46
N SER A 87 -5.94 25.56 29.39
CA SER A 87 -5.00 25.24 28.33
C SER A 87 -4.48 23.81 28.41
N LEU A 88 -4.14 23.32 29.61
CA LEU A 88 -3.67 21.93 29.80
C LEU A 88 -4.80 20.90 29.57
N CYS A 89 -6.04 21.22 29.94
CA CYS A 89 -7.21 20.39 29.60
C CYS A 89 -7.42 20.32 28.08
N ALA A 90 -7.33 21.46 27.39
CA ALA A 90 -7.47 21.49 25.92
C ALA A 90 -6.30 20.75 25.21
N GLU A 91 -5.11 20.73 25.80
CA GLU A 91 -3.98 19.97 25.30
C GLU A 91 -4.17 18.46 25.50
N LEU A 92 -4.67 18.04 26.66
CA LEU A 92 -5.06 16.64 26.89
C LEU A 92 -6.17 16.17 25.94
N GLU A 93 -7.21 16.97 25.72
CA GLU A 93 -8.26 16.62 24.76
C GLU A 93 -7.72 16.44 23.34
N LYS A 94 -6.71 17.22 22.94
CA LYS A 94 -6.04 17.04 21.65
C LYS A 94 -5.18 15.77 21.61
N ILE A 95 -4.53 15.41 22.72
CA ILE A 95 -3.73 14.19 22.83
C ILE A 95 -4.64 12.96 22.85
N ASP A 96 -5.75 12.99 23.58
CA ASP A 96 -6.73 11.91 23.61
C ASP A 96 -7.36 11.70 22.24
N LYS A 97 -7.73 12.76 21.51
CA LYS A 97 -8.18 12.64 20.11
C LYS A 97 -7.14 11.97 19.21
N LYS A 98 -5.88 12.41 19.31
CA LYS A 98 -4.76 11.79 18.57
C LYS A 98 -4.56 10.32 18.93
N LEU A 99 -4.69 9.94 20.20
CA LEU A 99 -4.65 8.54 20.63
C LEU A 99 -5.80 7.75 20.01
N THR A 100 -7.04 8.27 20.04
CA THR A 100 -8.18 7.58 19.43
C THR A 100 -8.05 7.42 17.92
N ASP A 101 -7.39 8.35 17.23
CA ASP A 101 -7.18 8.26 15.79
C ASP A 101 -6.06 7.28 15.46
N VAL A 102 -4.95 7.31 16.21
CA VAL A 102 -3.86 6.31 16.08
C VAL A 102 -4.35 4.90 16.42
N GLU A 103 -5.25 4.74 17.39
CA GLU A 103 -5.88 3.45 17.72
C GLU A 103 -6.78 2.93 16.60
N LYS A 104 -7.54 3.79 15.92
CA LYS A 104 -8.32 3.39 14.75
C LYS A 104 -7.41 2.96 13.60
N ASP A 105 -6.34 3.71 13.34
CA ASP A 105 -5.38 3.38 12.30
C ASP A 105 -4.65 2.06 12.61
N TYR A 106 -4.29 1.84 13.88
CA TYR A 106 -3.73 0.58 14.36
C TYR A 106 -4.71 -0.58 14.19
N HIS A 107 -5.96 -0.42 14.62
CA HIS A 107 -6.99 -1.45 14.47
C HIS A 107 -7.27 -1.75 12.99
N ASN A 108 -7.21 -0.76 12.09
CA ASN A 108 -7.34 -0.97 10.66
C ASN A 108 -6.14 -1.76 10.10
N LEU A 109 -4.91 -1.44 10.51
CA LEU A 109 -3.69 -2.18 10.12
C LEU A 109 -3.63 -3.60 10.72
N GLU A 110 -4.25 -3.81 11.88
CA GLU A 110 -4.33 -5.10 12.57
C GLU A 110 -5.48 -5.96 12.05
N SER A 111 -6.59 -5.38 11.59
CA SER A 111 -7.64 -6.15 10.91
C SER A 111 -7.19 -6.71 9.56
N GLU A 112 -6.18 -6.09 8.93
CA GLU A 112 -5.45 -6.69 7.79
C GLU A 112 -4.73 -8.01 8.19
N VAL A 113 -4.43 -8.23 9.48
CA VAL A 113 -3.74 -9.44 10.00
C VAL A 113 -4.69 -10.63 10.17
N ASN A 114 -5.96 -10.39 10.51
CA ASN A 114 -6.89 -11.46 10.88
C ASN A 114 -7.39 -12.29 9.69
N VAL A 115 -7.27 -11.77 8.46
CA VAL A 115 -7.59 -12.52 7.22
C VAL A 115 -6.47 -13.52 6.87
N GLU A 116 -5.22 -13.22 7.24
CA GLU A 116 -4.05 -14.07 6.99
C GLU A 116 -4.02 -15.29 7.93
N GLU A 117 -4.48 -15.15 9.17
CA GLU A 117 -4.57 -16.26 10.13
C GLU A 117 -5.72 -17.23 9.78
N TRP A 118 -6.80 -16.71 9.20
CA TRP A 118 -7.88 -17.52 8.65
C TRP A 118 -7.45 -18.32 7.40
N LEU A 119 -6.72 -17.70 6.47
CA LEU A 119 -6.16 -18.36 5.28
C LEU A 119 -5.09 -19.42 5.61
N ARG A 120 -4.31 -19.21 6.68
CA ARG A 120 -3.30 -20.18 7.15
C ARG A 120 -3.94 -21.50 7.60
N ASN A 121 -5.09 -21.44 8.27
CA ASN A 121 -5.84 -22.62 8.70
C ASN A 121 -6.49 -23.39 7.55
N GLU A 122 -6.73 -22.74 6.41
CA GLU A 122 -7.35 -23.36 5.23
C GLU A 122 -6.31 -23.97 4.28
N GLN A 123 -5.09 -23.41 4.22
CA GLN A 123 -3.94 -23.96 3.49
C GLN A 123 -3.42 -25.29 4.06
N GLU A 124 -3.58 -25.54 5.37
CA GLU A 124 -3.20 -26.83 5.98
C GLU A 124 -4.05 -28.01 5.45
N ASN A 125 -5.28 -27.76 4.97
CA ASN A 125 -6.12 -28.81 4.37
C ASN A 125 -5.81 -29.10 2.90
N VAL A 126 -5.13 -28.19 2.19
CA VAL A 126 -4.77 -28.33 0.76
C VAL A 126 -3.31 -28.78 0.57
N SER A 127 -2.46 -28.62 1.60
CA SER A 127 -1.06 -29.04 1.62
C SER A 127 -0.82 -30.57 1.56
N SER A 128 -1.86 -31.39 1.46
CA SER A 128 -1.75 -32.85 1.43
C SER A 128 -1.41 -33.45 0.05
N LEU A 129 -1.29 -32.63 -1.01
CA LEU A 129 -1.19 -33.13 -2.40
C LEU A 129 0.11 -32.86 -3.16
N CYS A 130 1.09 -32.12 -2.64
CA CYS A 130 2.37 -31.90 -3.32
C CYS A 130 3.57 -32.07 -2.36
N LYS A 131 4.04 -33.31 -2.22
CA LYS A 131 5.38 -33.61 -1.69
C LYS A 131 6.37 -33.65 -2.85
N GLU A 132 7.11 -32.57 -3.05
CA GLU A 132 8.49 -32.66 -3.52
C GLU A 132 9.36 -31.73 -2.68
N LYS A 133 10.40 -32.34 -2.08
CA LYS A 133 11.21 -31.75 -1.02
C LYS A 133 12.13 -30.67 -1.58
N GLN A 134 11.85 -29.42 -1.22
CA GLN A 134 12.90 -28.44 -0.99
C GLN A 134 12.72 -27.86 0.41
N ASP A 135 13.66 -28.19 1.29
CA ASP A 135 13.78 -27.60 2.62
C ASP A 135 13.87 -26.08 2.52
N SER A 136 12.84 -25.37 2.95
CA SER A 136 12.99 -24.10 3.68
C SER A 136 11.72 -23.74 4.43
N SER A 137 11.48 -24.49 5.51
CA SER A 137 10.89 -23.92 6.72
C SER A 137 11.84 -22.85 7.24
N LYS A 138 11.70 -21.62 6.72
CA LYS A 138 12.28 -20.43 7.32
C LYS A 138 11.17 -19.40 7.42
N THR A 139 10.88 -19.00 8.65
CA THR A 139 9.86 -18.01 9.00
C THR A 139 10.03 -16.76 8.12
N THR A 140 8.93 -16.25 7.58
CA THR A 140 8.83 -15.09 6.66
C THR A 140 9.55 -13.84 7.20
N GLU A 141 9.72 -13.77 8.52
CA GLU A 141 10.45 -12.72 9.23
C GLU A 141 11.98 -12.80 9.04
N GLU A 142 12.57 -14.01 8.99
CA GLU A 142 14.01 -14.17 8.74
C GLU A 142 14.39 -13.80 7.31
N GLU A 143 13.52 -14.12 6.36
CA GLU A 143 13.71 -13.77 4.95
C GLU A 143 13.67 -12.25 4.76
N SER A 144 12.73 -11.58 5.41
CA SER A 144 12.63 -10.11 5.43
C SER A 144 13.90 -9.46 5.99
N ARG A 145 14.43 -9.99 7.10
CA ARG A 145 15.72 -9.52 7.67
C ARG A 145 16.88 -9.74 6.71
N ARG A 146 16.94 -10.89 6.04
CA ARG A 146 17.99 -11.18 5.04
C ARG A 146 17.94 -10.24 3.84
N VAL A 147 16.75 -9.92 3.34
CA VAL A 147 16.60 -8.95 2.23
C VAL A 147 17.05 -7.56 2.68
N ALA A 148 16.60 -7.10 3.86
CA ALA A 148 17.00 -5.80 4.39
C ALA A 148 18.52 -5.70 4.61
N ASP A 149 19.13 -6.73 5.20
CA ASP A 149 20.57 -6.79 5.42
C ASP A 149 21.37 -6.83 4.12
N TYR A 150 20.87 -7.55 3.11
CA TYR A 150 21.49 -7.61 1.78
C TYR A 150 21.47 -6.24 1.10
N LEU A 151 20.30 -5.59 1.07
CA LEU A 151 20.15 -4.26 0.47
C LEU A 151 21.05 -3.26 1.19
N ARG A 152 21.05 -3.24 2.53
CA ARG A 152 21.88 -2.31 3.30
C ARG A 152 23.38 -2.42 3.00
N LYS A 153 23.85 -3.64 2.72
CA LYS A 153 25.27 -3.91 2.41
C LYS A 153 25.62 -3.58 0.96
N HIS A 154 24.73 -3.87 0.01
CA HIS A 154 25.01 -3.83 -1.42
C HIS A 154 24.33 -2.67 -2.18
N GLU A 155 23.57 -1.80 -1.51
CA GLU A 155 22.82 -0.72 -2.16
C GLU A 155 23.72 0.21 -2.99
N MET A 156 24.87 0.63 -2.45
CA MET A 156 25.79 1.51 -3.18
C MET A 156 26.40 0.81 -4.40
N GLU A 157 26.73 -0.48 -4.26
CA GLU A 157 27.28 -1.29 -5.36
C GLU A 157 26.24 -1.51 -6.46
N LEU A 158 24.97 -1.74 -6.08
CA LEU A 158 23.85 -1.90 -7.00
C LEU A 158 23.53 -0.61 -7.76
N LYS A 159 23.51 0.54 -7.07
CA LYS A 159 23.35 1.84 -7.72
C LYS A 159 24.51 2.13 -8.67
N GLY A 160 25.75 1.84 -8.25
CA GLY A 160 26.94 1.94 -9.10
C GLY A 160 26.82 1.09 -10.36
N TYR A 161 26.43 -0.18 -10.21
CA TYR A 161 26.20 -1.09 -11.32
C TYR A 161 25.11 -0.59 -12.27
N GLY A 162 23.98 -0.11 -11.75
CA GLY A 162 22.87 0.40 -12.55
C GLY A 162 23.25 1.58 -13.46
N THR A 163 24.25 2.38 -13.07
CA THR A 163 24.76 3.50 -13.90
C THR A 163 25.73 3.07 -15.00
N LEU A 164 26.19 1.81 -14.99
CA LEU A 164 27.13 1.34 -15.99
C LEU A 164 26.47 1.20 -17.37
N ARG A 165 27.31 1.38 -18.39
CA ARG A 165 26.98 1.23 -19.80
C ARG A 165 28.01 0.35 -20.47
N GLY A 166 27.53 -0.60 -21.27
CA GLY A 166 28.36 -1.51 -22.05
C GLY A 166 28.72 -2.81 -21.32
N PHE A 167 28.69 -3.91 -22.08
CA PHE A 167 28.82 -5.28 -21.58
C PHE A 167 30.16 -5.57 -20.89
N GLU A 168 31.27 -5.03 -21.38
CA GLU A 168 32.60 -5.27 -20.79
C GLU A 168 32.74 -4.64 -19.39
N ARG A 169 32.16 -3.46 -19.19
CA ARG A 169 32.13 -2.80 -17.87
C ARG A 169 31.24 -3.57 -16.90
N SER A 170 30.07 -4.02 -17.36
CA SER A 170 29.17 -4.86 -16.56
C SER A 170 29.83 -6.19 -16.18
N LYS A 171 30.51 -6.85 -17.12
CA LYS A 171 31.25 -8.11 -16.89
C LYS A 171 32.33 -7.93 -15.83
N THR A 172 33.21 -6.94 -15.99
CA THR A 172 34.29 -6.69 -15.04
C THR A 172 33.78 -6.32 -13.66
N PHE A 173 32.63 -5.65 -13.56
CA PHE A 173 31.99 -5.33 -12.29
C PHE A 173 31.40 -6.58 -11.61
N LEU A 174 30.65 -7.41 -12.33
CA LEU A 174 30.05 -8.63 -11.79
C LEU A 174 31.10 -9.67 -11.36
N LEU A 175 32.24 -9.73 -12.06
CA LEU A 175 33.36 -10.57 -11.65
C LEU A 175 34.03 -10.10 -10.34
N LYS A 176 34.02 -8.79 -10.05
CA LYS A 176 34.51 -8.23 -8.79
C LYS A 176 33.52 -8.40 -7.64
N HIS A 177 32.22 -8.36 -7.96
CA HIS A 177 31.14 -8.48 -6.98
C HIS A 177 30.16 -9.62 -7.34
N PRO A 178 30.57 -10.89 -7.21
CA PRO A 178 29.72 -12.03 -7.63
C PRO A 178 28.43 -12.18 -6.82
N LEU A 179 28.41 -11.66 -5.59
CA LEU A 179 27.25 -11.67 -4.69
C LEU A 179 26.09 -10.78 -5.18
N LEU A 180 26.33 -9.93 -6.19
CA LEU A 180 25.29 -9.13 -6.84
C LEU A 180 24.45 -9.94 -7.82
N CYS A 181 24.92 -11.12 -8.27
CA CYS A 181 24.20 -12.00 -9.18
C CYS A 181 23.12 -12.80 -8.44
N ASN A 182 22.12 -12.10 -7.89
CA ASN A 182 21.02 -12.69 -7.14
C ASN A 182 19.67 -12.07 -7.57
N GLU A 183 18.57 -12.77 -7.34
CA GLU A 183 17.22 -12.30 -7.66
C GLU A 183 16.86 -11.02 -6.89
N LEU A 184 17.35 -10.87 -5.66
CA LEU A 184 17.17 -9.66 -4.85
C LEU A 184 17.74 -8.40 -5.52
N ALA A 185 18.88 -8.54 -6.21
CA ALA A 185 19.51 -7.45 -6.95
C ALA A 185 18.66 -7.02 -8.15
N VAL A 186 18.08 -7.97 -8.88
CA VAL A 186 17.17 -7.69 -10.00
C VAL A 186 15.95 -6.94 -9.52
N ASN A 187 15.35 -7.38 -8.41
CA ASN A 187 14.18 -6.73 -7.83
C ASN A 187 14.47 -5.29 -7.42
N PHE A 188 15.61 -5.05 -6.76
CA PHE A 188 16.05 -3.71 -6.40
C PHE A 188 16.21 -2.81 -7.63
N LEU A 189 16.92 -3.27 -8.66
CA LEU A 189 17.14 -2.50 -9.89
C LEU A 189 15.83 -2.21 -10.62
N ALA A 190 14.87 -3.15 -10.61
CA ALA A 190 13.56 -2.95 -11.23
C ALA A 190 12.71 -1.89 -10.52
N ILE A 191 12.74 -1.88 -9.18
CA ILE A 191 12.06 -0.86 -8.37
C ILE A 191 12.71 0.50 -8.61
N GLU A 192 14.04 0.56 -8.63
CA GLU A 192 14.75 1.82 -8.87
C GLU A 192 14.49 2.38 -10.28
N CYS A 193 14.39 1.51 -11.28
CA CYS A 193 13.93 1.91 -12.62
C CYS A 193 12.54 2.56 -12.57
N LEU A 194 11.59 1.96 -11.83
CA LEU A 194 10.25 2.52 -11.67
C LEU A 194 10.30 3.88 -10.97
N ASN A 195 11.04 4.00 -9.87
CA ASN A 195 11.21 5.26 -9.13
C ASN A 195 11.75 6.37 -10.03
N LEU A 196 12.78 6.08 -10.83
CA LEU A 196 13.35 7.04 -11.79
C LEU A 196 12.32 7.47 -12.83
N THR A 197 11.51 6.56 -13.35
CA THR A 197 10.46 6.94 -14.31
C THR A 197 9.33 7.75 -13.70
N ILE A 198 8.97 7.49 -12.43
CA ILE A 198 7.98 8.30 -11.70
C ILE A 198 8.51 9.73 -11.53
N GLN A 199 9.81 9.89 -11.24
CA GLN A 199 10.50 11.18 -11.19
C GLN A 199 10.68 11.84 -12.56
N GLY A 200 10.29 11.17 -13.65
CA GLY A 200 10.39 11.68 -15.03
C GLY A 200 11.78 11.55 -15.65
N ARG A 201 12.70 10.79 -15.04
CA ARG A 201 14.02 10.49 -15.59
C ARG A 201 13.98 9.23 -16.47
N THR A 202 14.98 9.08 -17.34
CA THR A 202 15.16 7.86 -18.12
C THR A 202 15.56 6.70 -17.20
N PRO A 203 15.00 5.48 -17.39
CA PRO A 203 15.35 4.32 -16.58
C PRO A 203 16.69 3.77 -17.06
N ASP A 204 17.76 4.49 -16.74
CA ASP A 204 19.08 4.15 -17.20
C ASP A 204 19.54 2.77 -16.68
N MET A 205 18.99 2.31 -15.56
CA MET A 205 19.35 1.03 -14.94
C MET A 205 18.68 -0.19 -15.61
N ALA A 206 17.80 0.01 -16.60
CA ALA A 206 17.01 -1.06 -17.21
C ALA A 206 17.87 -2.11 -17.95
N GLU A 207 18.89 -1.66 -18.68
CA GLU A 207 19.83 -2.55 -19.38
C GLU A 207 20.51 -3.51 -18.39
N GLN A 208 21.02 -2.94 -17.29
CA GLN A 208 21.76 -3.68 -16.26
C GLN A 208 20.87 -4.65 -15.48
N CYS A 209 19.61 -4.26 -15.25
CA CYS A 209 18.59 -5.13 -14.66
C CYS A 209 18.35 -6.38 -15.50
N ILE A 210 18.19 -6.21 -16.81
CA ILE A 210 17.90 -7.32 -17.74
C ILE A 210 19.13 -8.22 -17.94
N ILE A 211 20.34 -7.65 -17.93
CA ILE A 211 21.60 -8.42 -17.97
C ILE A 211 21.68 -9.41 -16.80
N ILE A 212 21.43 -8.97 -15.55
CA ILE A 212 21.44 -9.89 -14.40
C ILE A 212 20.29 -10.89 -14.48
N HIS A 213 19.11 -10.46 -14.93
CA HIS A 213 17.95 -11.34 -15.07
C HIS A 213 18.23 -12.50 -16.04
N LEU A 214 18.78 -12.20 -17.23
CA LEU A 214 19.14 -13.22 -18.22
C LEU A 214 20.30 -14.10 -17.78
N LEU A 215 21.26 -13.54 -17.05
CA LEU A 215 22.33 -14.32 -16.44
C LEU A 215 21.77 -15.36 -15.47
N LEU A 216 20.81 -14.98 -14.63
CA LEU A 216 20.12 -15.89 -13.70
C LEU A 216 19.28 -16.95 -14.44
N GLU A 217 18.60 -16.56 -15.52
CA GLU A 217 17.83 -17.47 -16.37
C GLU A 217 18.74 -18.53 -17.01
N MET A 218 19.86 -18.10 -17.58
CA MET A 218 20.87 -19.00 -18.15
C MET A 218 21.50 -19.90 -17.09
N ALA A 219 21.83 -19.36 -15.90
CA ALA A 219 22.38 -20.16 -14.81
C ALA A 219 21.41 -21.27 -14.36
N ARG A 220 20.10 -20.97 -14.31
CA ARG A 220 19.04 -21.95 -14.04
C ARG A 220 18.96 -23.01 -15.13
N SER A 221 19.00 -22.64 -16.41
CA SER A 221 18.99 -23.60 -17.52
C SER A 221 20.18 -24.58 -17.48
N HIS A 222 21.32 -24.15 -16.93
CA HIS A 222 22.52 -24.97 -16.81
C HIS A 222 22.70 -25.62 -15.41
N ASN A 223 21.71 -25.53 -14.51
CA ASN A 223 21.82 -26.00 -13.12
C ASN A 223 23.10 -25.51 -12.40
N ALA A 224 23.50 -24.27 -12.68
CA ALA A 224 24.70 -23.65 -12.15
C ALA A 224 24.37 -22.46 -11.25
N VAL A 225 25.30 -22.10 -10.36
CA VAL A 225 25.16 -20.90 -9.53
C VAL A 225 25.57 -19.66 -10.35
N ALA A 226 24.69 -18.67 -10.43
CA ALA A 226 24.92 -17.46 -11.22
C ALA A 226 26.13 -16.62 -10.75
N ALA A 227 26.53 -16.75 -9.48
CA ALA A 227 27.72 -16.13 -8.92
C ALA A 227 29.04 -16.75 -9.42
N ASN A 228 29.00 -17.87 -10.16
CA ASN A 228 30.20 -18.50 -10.68
C ASN A 228 30.83 -17.67 -11.81
N ALA A 229 32.11 -17.34 -11.66
CA ALA A 229 32.86 -16.54 -12.64
C ALA A 229 32.89 -17.15 -14.06
N SER A 230 32.86 -18.48 -14.17
CA SER A 230 32.79 -19.20 -15.45
C SER A 230 31.46 -18.96 -16.16
N VAL A 231 30.34 -18.98 -15.43
CA VAL A 231 29.00 -18.74 -15.96
C VAL A 231 28.86 -17.30 -16.42
N ILE A 232 29.33 -16.34 -15.60
CA ILE A 232 29.36 -14.92 -15.96
C ILE A 232 30.19 -14.71 -17.22
N SER A 233 31.38 -15.31 -17.30
CA SER A 233 32.25 -15.15 -18.47
C SER A 233 31.66 -15.77 -19.74
N ALA A 234 31.02 -16.94 -19.61
CA ALA A 234 30.33 -17.62 -20.71
C ALA A 234 29.13 -16.81 -21.22
N PHE A 235 28.35 -16.22 -20.31
CA PHE A 235 27.22 -15.35 -20.65
C PHE A 235 27.64 -14.18 -21.54
N PHE A 236 28.62 -13.39 -21.07
CA PHE A 236 29.08 -12.23 -21.81
C PHE A 236 29.78 -12.61 -23.11
N LYS A 237 30.44 -13.77 -23.16
CA LYS A 237 30.98 -14.31 -24.42
C LYS A 237 29.85 -14.59 -25.42
N ASN A 238 28.76 -15.23 -24.98
CA ASN A 238 27.60 -15.50 -25.83
C ASN A 238 26.94 -14.20 -26.33
N ILE A 239 26.82 -13.17 -25.48
CA ILE A 239 26.35 -11.83 -25.89
C ILE A 239 27.26 -11.21 -26.95
N THR A 240 28.58 -11.35 -26.82
CA THR A 240 29.52 -10.73 -27.76
C THR A 240 29.60 -11.50 -29.09
N GLU A 241 29.44 -12.82 -29.08
CA GLU A 241 29.56 -13.66 -30.28
C GLU A 241 28.23 -13.83 -31.04
N ASN A 242 27.10 -13.89 -30.33
CA ASN A 242 25.80 -14.20 -30.93
C ASN A 242 24.93 -12.95 -31.14
N VAL A 243 24.83 -12.52 -32.40
CA VAL A 243 24.03 -11.34 -32.78
C VAL A 243 22.54 -11.55 -32.51
N ALA A 244 22.01 -12.75 -32.74
CA ALA A 244 20.59 -13.04 -32.49
C ALA A 244 20.26 -12.93 -31.00
N TYR A 245 21.15 -13.43 -30.13
CA TYR A 245 21.00 -13.30 -28.68
C TYR A 245 21.02 -11.84 -28.20
N ARG A 246 21.85 -10.99 -28.83
CA ARG A 246 21.82 -9.54 -28.55
C ARG A 246 20.50 -8.89 -28.96
N THR A 247 19.96 -9.26 -30.12
CA THR A 247 18.67 -8.72 -30.57
C THR A 247 17.57 -9.08 -29.57
N GLU A 248 17.52 -10.34 -29.14
CA GLU A 248 16.57 -10.79 -28.10
C GLU A 248 16.74 -10.02 -26.79
N LEU A 249 17.98 -9.78 -26.36
CA LEU A 249 18.28 -8.95 -25.20
C LEU A 249 17.68 -7.54 -25.34
N PHE A 250 17.87 -6.88 -26.49
CA PHE A 250 17.31 -5.55 -26.73
C PHE A 250 15.78 -5.55 -26.77
N ASP A 251 15.16 -6.59 -27.34
CA ASP A 251 13.71 -6.73 -27.32
C ASP A 251 13.17 -6.94 -25.91
N LYS A 252 13.86 -7.72 -25.07
CA LYS A 252 13.53 -7.86 -23.64
C LYS A 252 13.68 -6.54 -22.88
N ILE A 253 14.72 -5.74 -23.17
CA ILE A 253 14.89 -4.40 -22.59
C ILE A 253 13.73 -3.49 -23.01
N ARG A 254 13.32 -3.51 -24.28
CA ARG A 254 12.19 -2.72 -24.78
C ARG A 254 10.88 -3.14 -24.14
N ALA A 255 10.64 -4.45 -24.01
CA ALA A 255 9.46 -4.98 -23.33
C ALA A 255 9.42 -4.55 -21.86
N PHE A 256 10.55 -4.66 -21.16
CA PHE A 256 10.68 -4.20 -19.78
C PHE A 256 10.42 -2.70 -19.62
N TRP A 257 10.91 -1.88 -20.55
CA TRP A 257 10.59 -0.46 -20.58
C TRP A 257 9.09 -0.19 -20.75
N GLY A 258 8.43 -0.91 -21.65
CA GLY A 258 6.97 -0.83 -21.83
C GLY A 258 6.21 -1.13 -20.54
N ILE A 259 6.66 -2.14 -19.78
CA ILE A 259 6.09 -2.49 -18.48
C ILE A 259 6.29 -1.37 -17.46
N ILE A 260 7.49 -0.79 -17.36
CA ILE A 260 7.76 0.32 -16.43
C ILE A 260 6.89 1.55 -16.77
N VAL A 261 6.77 1.90 -18.04
CA VAL A 261 5.91 3.02 -18.48
C VAL A 261 4.45 2.76 -18.13
N GLN A 262 3.97 1.53 -18.35
CA GLN A 262 2.61 1.15 -17.98
C GLN A 262 2.40 1.24 -16.46
N ARG A 263 3.38 0.79 -15.66
CA ARG A 263 3.33 0.91 -14.19
C ARG A 263 3.34 2.35 -13.71
N ARG A 264 4.12 3.21 -14.35
CA ARG A 264 4.09 4.66 -14.07
C ARG A 264 2.69 5.21 -14.28
N ARG A 265 2.02 4.86 -15.38
CA ARG A 265 0.63 5.29 -15.65
C ARG A 265 -0.33 4.81 -14.56
N GLN A 266 -0.22 3.55 -14.16
CA GLN A 266 -1.04 2.99 -13.07
C GLN A 266 -0.79 3.72 -11.74
N TYR A 267 0.46 4.02 -11.41
CA TYR A 267 0.81 4.77 -10.19
C TYR A 267 0.14 6.15 -10.14
N PHE A 268 0.18 6.90 -11.25
CA PHE A 268 -0.49 8.21 -11.32
C PHE A 268 -2.02 8.09 -11.29
N SER A 269 -2.60 7.11 -11.98
CA SER A 269 -4.06 6.85 -11.91
C SER A 269 -4.51 6.56 -10.47
N GLN A 270 -3.80 5.68 -9.77
CA GLN A 270 -4.12 5.35 -8.38
C GLN A 270 -3.94 6.54 -7.44
N LYS A 271 -2.96 7.41 -7.71
CA LYS A 271 -2.76 8.64 -6.95
C LYS A 271 -3.93 9.61 -7.15
N ASP A 272 -4.33 9.83 -8.40
CA ASP A 272 -5.48 10.69 -8.73
C ASP A 272 -6.78 10.17 -8.10
N ASP A 273 -6.99 8.84 -8.10
CA ASP A 273 -8.16 8.22 -7.47
C ASP A 273 -8.13 8.38 -5.94
N LYS A 274 -6.97 8.25 -5.30
CA LYS A 274 -6.80 8.52 -3.87
C LYS A 274 -7.09 9.98 -3.53
N ASP A 275 -6.52 10.92 -4.28
CA ASP A 275 -6.72 12.36 -4.07
C ASP A 275 -8.21 12.73 -4.27
N ARG A 276 -8.89 12.11 -5.24
CA ARG A 276 -10.35 12.24 -5.43
C ARG A 276 -11.14 11.70 -4.23
N LEU A 277 -10.81 10.51 -3.75
CA LEU A 277 -11.46 9.90 -2.59
C LEU A 277 -11.23 10.72 -1.32
N GLU A 278 -10.03 11.25 -1.11
CA GLU A 278 -9.72 12.15 0.00
C GLU A 278 -10.47 13.48 -0.12
N SER A 279 -10.60 14.04 -1.32
CA SER A 279 -11.40 15.25 -1.57
C SER A 279 -12.90 15.03 -1.29
N ILE A 280 -13.43 13.85 -1.64
CA ILE A 280 -14.81 13.45 -1.32
C ILE A 280 -14.99 13.30 0.19
N LYS A 281 -14.03 12.70 0.90
CA LYS A 281 -14.06 12.56 2.37
C LYS A 281 -13.94 13.91 3.10
N GLN A 282 -13.15 14.85 2.57
CA GLN A 282 -12.95 16.17 3.15
C GLN A 282 -14.08 17.16 2.84
N SER A 283 -14.91 16.88 1.83
CA SER A 283 -16.06 17.71 1.49
C SER A 283 -17.19 17.51 2.50
N PRO A 284 -17.59 18.54 3.28
CA PRO A 284 -18.67 18.43 4.23
C PRO A 284 -20.00 18.36 3.48
N GLY A 285 -20.48 17.15 3.22
CA GLY A 285 -21.89 16.86 2.98
C GLY A 285 -22.57 17.62 1.84
N LYS A 286 -21.90 17.82 0.70
CA LYS A 286 -22.59 18.06 -0.57
C LYS A 286 -21.90 17.21 -1.63
N GLY A 287 -22.62 16.19 -2.11
CA GLY A 287 -22.20 15.35 -3.23
C GLY A 287 -21.82 16.21 -4.42
N SER A 288 -20.99 15.63 -5.29
CA SER A 288 -20.52 16.30 -6.51
C SER A 288 -21.70 16.93 -7.28
N PRO A 289 -21.55 18.09 -7.96
CA PRO A 289 -22.66 18.74 -8.67
C PRO A 289 -23.41 17.83 -9.64
N GLN A 290 -22.72 16.81 -10.16
CA GLN A 290 -23.30 15.77 -11.02
C GLN A 290 -24.23 14.82 -10.26
N GLU A 291 -23.84 14.36 -9.07
CA GLU A 291 -24.68 13.52 -8.21
C GLU A 291 -25.85 14.32 -7.62
N ALA A 292 -25.65 15.60 -7.30
CA ALA A 292 -26.74 16.48 -6.86
C ALA A 292 -27.78 16.66 -7.98
N HIS A 293 -27.32 16.86 -9.22
CA HIS A 293 -28.20 17.01 -10.38
C HIS A 293 -28.91 15.70 -10.76
N GLU A 294 -28.28 14.54 -10.58
CA GLU A 294 -28.94 13.24 -10.74
C GLU A 294 -29.94 12.94 -9.62
N SER A 295 -29.64 13.36 -8.39
CA SER A 295 -30.53 13.20 -7.24
C SER A 295 -31.77 14.08 -7.38
N GLU A 296 -31.62 15.35 -7.78
CA GLU A 296 -32.75 16.24 -8.08
C GLU A 296 -33.65 15.70 -9.21
N LYS A 297 -33.04 15.12 -10.26
CA LYS A 297 -33.81 14.49 -11.35
C LYS A 297 -34.60 13.27 -10.87
N ARG A 298 -34.05 12.48 -9.93
CA ARG A 298 -34.74 11.32 -9.34
C ARG A 298 -35.88 11.75 -8.41
N GLU A 299 -35.67 12.76 -7.59
CA GLU A 299 -36.72 13.30 -6.72
C GLU A 299 -37.87 13.96 -7.50
N ALA A 300 -37.56 14.69 -8.57
CA ALA A 300 -38.57 15.25 -9.48
C ALA A 300 -39.38 14.14 -10.19
N PHE A 301 -38.74 13.02 -10.51
CA PHE A 301 -39.42 11.88 -11.13
C PHE A 301 -40.33 11.13 -10.15
N ASP A 302 -39.87 10.92 -8.92
CA ASP A 302 -40.65 10.23 -7.88
C ASP A 302 -41.83 11.06 -7.39
N SER A 303 -41.67 12.38 -7.27
CA SER A 303 -42.78 13.29 -6.94
C SER A 303 -43.84 13.34 -8.04
N SER A 304 -43.44 13.34 -9.31
CA SER A 304 -44.35 13.26 -10.46
C SER A 304 -45.09 11.92 -10.55
N LYS A 305 -44.46 10.81 -10.14
CA LYS A 305 -45.15 9.51 -10.04
C LYS A 305 -46.16 9.47 -8.90
N ARG A 306 -45.81 9.99 -7.72
CA ARG A 306 -46.73 10.03 -6.57
C ARG A 306 -47.95 10.90 -6.83
N SER A 307 -47.80 12.05 -7.49
CA SER A 307 -48.94 12.90 -7.83
C SER A 307 -49.91 12.20 -8.79
N LYS A 308 -49.40 11.52 -9.82
CA LYS A 308 -50.23 10.75 -10.76
C LYS A 308 -50.93 9.55 -10.10
N GLN A 309 -50.31 8.92 -9.12
CA GLN A 309 -50.93 7.83 -8.36
C GLN A 309 -52.03 8.35 -7.41
N GLN A 310 -51.80 9.50 -6.76
CA GLN A 310 -52.80 10.16 -5.91
C GLN A 310 -54.03 10.57 -6.72
N GLU A 311 -53.80 11.17 -7.90
CA GLU A 311 -54.88 11.61 -8.79
C GLU A 311 -55.66 10.42 -9.40
N GLY A 312 -55.00 9.27 -9.57
CA GLY A 312 -55.65 8.01 -9.93
C GLY A 312 -56.51 7.44 -8.80
N ALA A 313 -56.02 7.47 -7.56
CA ALA A 313 -56.77 7.01 -6.39
C ALA A 313 -58.01 7.88 -6.14
N ASP A 314 -57.87 9.21 -6.24
CA ASP A 314 -58.99 10.15 -6.06
C ASP A 314 -60.07 9.99 -7.14
N LYS A 315 -59.72 9.56 -8.36
CA LYS A 315 -60.70 9.24 -9.42
C LYS A 315 -61.45 7.95 -9.13
N VAL A 316 -60.76 6.91 -8.67
CA VAL A 316 -61.38 5.63 -8.30
C VAL A 316 -62.32 5.81 -7.10
N ASP A 317 -61.94 6.62 -6.12
CA ASP A 317 -62.80 6.93 -4.97
C ASP A 317 -64.04 7.74 -5.39
N ARG A 318 -63.90 8.70 -6.31
CA ARG A 318 -65.04 9.44 -6.86
C ARG A 318 -65.99 8.55 -7.66
N GLU A 319 -65.48 7.63 -8.45
CA GLU A 319 -66.29 6.67 -9.22
C GLU A 319 -67.00 5.67 -8.30
N ALA A 320 -66.34 5.21 -7.23
CA ALA A 320 -66.96 4.35 -6.21
C ALA A 320 -68.08 5.06 -5.42
N VAL A 321 -67.91 6.36 -5.12
CA VAL A 321 -68.97 7.17 -4.47
C VAL A 321 -70.17 7.38 -5.40
N ILE A 322 -69.95 7.60 -6.70
CA ILE A 322 -71.03 7.77 -7.68
C ILE A 322 -71.81 6.45 -7.87
N CYS A 323 -71.12 5.30 -7.86
CA CYS A 323 -71.76 4.00 -8.04
C CYS A 323 -72.61 3.58 -6.82
N ASN A 324 -72.26 4.03 -5.61
CA ASN A 324 -73.02 3.77 -4.38
C ASN A 324 -74.24 4.72 -4.18
N LEU A 325 -74.37 5.78 -4.99
CA LEU A 325 -75.51 6.71 -4.96
C LEU A 325 -76.61 6.35 -5.99
N GLN A 326 -76.38 5.35 -6.84
CA GLN A 326 -77.32 4.88 -7.87
C GLN A 326 -77.99 3.53 -7.55
N GLN A 327 -77.83 3.01 -6.33
CA GLN A 327 -78.62 1.92 -5.74
C GLN A 327 -79.54 2.49 -4.67
#